data_AF-A0AAV4S6Z3-F1
#
_entry.id   AF-A0AAV4S6Z3-F1
#
_cell.length_a   1.000
_cell.length_b   1.000
_cell.length_c   1.000
_cell.angle_alpha   90.00
_cell.angle_beta   90.00
_cell.angle_gamma   90.00
#
_symmetry.space_group_name_H-M   'P 1'
#
loop_
_entity.id
_entity.type
_entity.pdbx_description
1 polymer ?
#
loop_
_entity_poly.entity_id
_entity_poly.type
_entity_poly.pdbx_seq_one_letter_code
_entity_poly.pdbx_strand_id
1 'polypeptide(L)'
;MTASFTIIAATFPDSVATSFSLMETAFGLGLIVGPTIGGALYQVGGFVLPFVINGGFLLLGFIILVFLLPRTEGERQNGPRNFCSFLFDGGILSYTFSIITCLLFIGFNSATLEPHLRQFNLTPVVLGVIFVITGAIYAVTTPIWGKVCDGNPLFINLSGSTMVCVGLLFIVLLWTVIGSLVLIGFGLSAKLVSSFVGALKSTISRGFPDNLATYGMVSALFSTSCSIGAFVGPSIGGLLLDTTGYRMGTVVIFALEAAFLIILLLYLFMVALKKKDKEASEREALLPRTYARRTYSYSSV
;
A
#
# COMPACT_ATOMS: atom_id res chain seq x y z
N MET A 1 -2.94 6.05 13.56
CA MET A 1 -2.38 5.47 12.34
C MET A 1 -0.94 5.91 12.12
N THR A 2 -0.67 7.19 11.87
CA THR A 2 0.70 7.71 11.63
C THR A 2 1.69 7.42 12.77
N ALA A 3 1.31 7.73 14.03
CA ALA A 3 2.15 7.45 15.20
C ALA A 3 2.38 5.95 15.39
N SER A 4 1.35 5.12 15.19
CA SER A 4 1.44 3.66 15.30
C SER A 4 2.45 3.08 14.30
N PHE A 5 2.39 3.48 13.03
CA PHE A 5 3.35 3.05 12.01
C PHE A 5 4.78 3.50 12.32
N THR A 6 4.92 4.73 12.81
CA THR A 6 6.22 5.32 13.18
C THR A 6 6.85 4.55 14.34
N ILE A 7 6.08 4.25 15.38
CA ILE A 7 6.51 3.47 16.55
C ILE A 7 6.85 2.03 16.14
N ILE A 8 6.05 1.40 15.27
CA ILE A 8 6.31 0.04 14.80
C ILE A 8 7.63 -0.02 14.01
N ALA A 9 7.84 0.91 13.09
CA ALA A 9 9.09 0.99 12.34
C ALA A 9 10.30 1.23 13.27
N ALA A 10 10.12 2.07 14.31
CA ALA A 10 11.15 2.33 15.31
C ALA A 10 11.44 1.15 16.25
N THR A 11 10.43 0.35 16.57
CA THR A 11 10.57 -0.76 17.52
C THR A 11 11.08 -2.03 16.84
N PHE A 12 10.72 -2.24 15.57
CA PHE A 12 11.04 -3.45 14.81
C PHE A 12 11.74 -3.12 13.46
N PRO A 13 12.91 -2.47 13.46
CA PRO A 13 13.60 -2.04 12.24
C PRO A 13 14.01 -3.21 11.33
N ASP A 14 14.36 -4.37 11.90
CA ASP A 14 14.75 -5.55 11.14
C ASP A 14 13.57 -6.28 10.48
N SER A 15 12.35 -6.02 10.93
CA SER A 15 11.14 -6.75 10.49
C SER A 15 9.94 -5.84 10.28
N VAL A 16 10.19 -4.63 9.74
CA VAL A 16 9.14 -3.63 9.50
C VAL A 16 8.03 -4.19 8.62
N ALA A 17 8.36 -4.95 7.58
CA ALA A 17 7.38 -5.54 6.68
C ALA A 17 6.43 -6.52 7.38
N THR A 18 6.97 -7.40 8.23
CA THR A 18 6.19 -8.36 9.01
C THR A 18 5.34 -7.66 10.08
N SER A 19 5.90 -6.68 10.78
CA SER A 19 5.18 -5.95 11.83
C SER A 19 4.06 -5.07 11.25
N PHE A 20 4.33 -4.38 10.14
CA PHE A 20 3.34 -3.58 9.41
C PHE A 20 2.21 -4.47 8.87
N SER A 21 2.55 -5.59 8.23
CA SER A 21 1.55 -6.52 7.70
C SER A 21 0.67 -7.14 8.78
N LEU A 22 1.21 -7.46 9.96
CA LEU A 22 0.40 -7.93 11.09
C LEU A 22 -0.57 -6.85 11.57
N MET A 23 -0.12 -5.60 11.63
CA MET A 23 -0.99 -4.46 11.99
C MET A 23 -2.14 -4.28 10.99
N GLU A 24 -1.85 -4.33 9.70
CA GLU A 24 -2.85 -4.25 8.62
C GLU A 24 -3.80 -5.45 8.61
N THR A 25 -3.31 -6.63 8.98
CA THR A 25 -4.16 -7.82 9.17
C THR A 25 -5.17 -7.60 10.29
N ALA A 26 -4.73 -7.06 11.43
CA ALA A 26 -5.60 -6.72 12.55
C ALA A 26 -6.61 -5.62 12.16
N PHE A 27 -6.19 -4.63 11.39
CA PHE A 27 -7.06 -3.60 10.84
C PHE A 27 -8.14 -4.21 9.92
N GLY A 28 -7.75 -5.08 8.98
CA GLY A 28 -8.67 -5.78 8.08
C GLY A 28 -9.68 -6.66 8.83
N LEU A 29 -9.23 -7.42 9.84
CA LEU A 29 -10.13 -8.20 10.71
C LEU A 29 -11.12 -7.31 11.47
N GLY A 30 -10.65 -6.15 11.95
CA GLY A 30 -11.50 -5.15 12.60
C GLY A 30 -12.62 -4.64 11.69
N LEU A 31 -12.34 -4.42 10.40
CA LEU A 31 -13.35 -4.01 9.41
C LEU A 31 -14.41 -5.10 9.13
N ILE A 32 -14.04 -6.38 9.24
CA ILE A 32 -14.95 -7.50 9.01
C ILE A 32 -15.82 -7.77 10.24
N VAL A 33 -15.18 -7.86 11.41
CA VAL A 33 -15.83 -8.25 12.66
C VAL A 33 -16.59 -7.07 13.28
N GLY A 34 -16.10 -5.84 13.07
CA GLY A 34 -16.63 -4.61 13.67
C GLY A 34 -18.12 -4.39 13.41
N PRO A 35 -18.60 -4.37 12.14
CA PRO A 35 -20.03 -4.18 11.85
C PRO A 35 -20.92 -5.27 12.45
N THR A 36 -20.44 -6.53 12.47
CA THR A 36 -21.19 -7.66 13.02
C THR A 36 -21.37 -7.53 14.53
N ILE A 37 -20.29 -7.25 15.27
CA ILE A 37 -20.35 -7.02 16.72
C ILE A 37 -21.15 -5.76 17.02
N GLY A 38 -20.94 -4.67 16.28
CA GLY A 38 -21.67 -3.41 16.46
C GLY A 38 -23.17 -3.56 16.24
N GLY A 39 -23.59 -4.31 15.22
CA GLY A 39 -24.99 -4.61 14.95
C GLY A 39 -25.63 -5.48 16.04
N ALA A 40 -24.93 -6.50 16.53
CA ALA A 40 -25.41 -7.32 17.64
C ALA A 40 -25.59 -6.50 18.94
N LEU A 41 -24.61 -5.66 19.27
CA LEU A 41 -24.69 -4.76 20.42
C LEU A 41 -25.83 -3.73 20.28
N TYR A 42 -26.05 -3.23 19.06
CA TYR A 42 -27.17 -2.33 18.79
C TYR A 42 -28.54 -2.98 19.04
N GLN A 43 -28.71 -4.26 18.67
CA GLN A 43 -29.95 -4.99 18.91
C GLN A 43 -30.26 -5.19 20.39
N VAL A 44 -29.23 -5.40 21.22
CA VAL A 44 -29.40 -5.69 22.65
C VAL A 44 -29.57 -4.41 23.48
N GLY A 45 -28.80 -3.37 23.20
CA GLY A 45 -28.73 -2.16 24.05
C GLY A 45 -28.99 -0.85 23.33
N GLY A 46 -29.57 -0.90 22.12
CA GLY A 46 -29.88 0.27 21.32
C GLY A 46 -28.63 1.03 20.87
N PHE A 47 -28.83 2.29 20.48
CA PHE A 47 -27.79 3.11 19.87
C PHE A 47 -26.57 3.36 20.77
N VAL A 48 -26.73 3.43 22.09
CA VAL A 48 -25.66 3.84 23.01
C VAL A 48 -24.65 2.72 23.29
N LEU A 49 -25.11 1.46 23.33
CA LEU A 49 -24.30 0.33 23.79
C LEU A 49 -23.03 0.06 22.96
N PRO A 50 -23.05 0.08 21.61
CA PRO A 50 -21.83 -0.08 20.80
C PRO A 50 -20.76 0.98 21.11
N PHE A 51 -21.15 2.23 21.36
CA PHE A 51 -20.21 3.32 21.64
C PHE A 51 -19.57 3.18 23.02
N VAL A 52 -20.35 2.82 24.04
CA VAL A 52 -19.83 2.63 25.40
C VAL A 52 -18.83 1.48 25.44
N ILE A 53 -19.16 0.36 24.80
CA ILE A 53 -18.27 -0.81 24.75
C ILE A 53 -16.99 -0.49 23.97
N ASN A 54 -17.11 0.13 22.79
CA ASN A 54 -15.95 0.54 22.01
C ASN A 54 -15.06 1.54 22.76
N GLY A 55 -15.66 2.53 23.44
CA GLY A 55 -14.95 3.48 24.30
C GLY A 55 -14.24 2.79 25.46
N GLY A 56 -14.88 1.79 26.09
CA GLY A 56 -14.28 0.96 27.13
C GLY A 56 -13.04 0.19 26.64
N PHE A 57 -13.12 -0.44 25.46
CA PHE A 57 -11.96 -1.11 24.86
C PHE A 57 -10.83 -0.14 24.53
N LEU A 58 -11.13 1.06 24.04
CA LEU A 58 -10.12 2.09 23.78
C LEU A 58 -9.44 2.57 25.07
N LEU A 59 -10.20 2.76 26.16
CA LEU A 59 -9.63 3.12 27.47
C LEU A 59 -8.76 2.02 28.04
N LEU A 60 -9.20 0.76 27.95
CA LEU A 60 -8.39 -0.39 28.35
C LEU A 60 -7.09 -0.46 27.54
N GLY A 61 -7.17 -0.28 26.22
CA GLY A 61 -6.00 -0.21 25.34
C GLY A 61 -5.04 0.92 25.71
N PHE A 62 -5.56 2.10 26.06
CA PHE A 62 -4.75 3.21 26.56
C PHE A 62 -3.99 2.84 27.85
N ILE A 63 -4.67 2.23 28.83
CA ILE A 63 -4.03 1.79 30.07
C ILE A 63 -2.90 0.80 29.78
N ILE A 64 -3.15 -0.19 28.92
CA ILE A 64 -2.13 -1.18 28.52
C ILE A 64 -0.94 -0.49 27.84
N LEU A 65 -1.19 0.45 26.93
CA LEU A 65 -0.13 1.18 26.23
C LEU A 65 0.73 2.00 27.18
N VAL A 66 0.17 2.60 28.24
CA VAL A 66 0.95 3.35 29.24
C VAL A 66 1.98 2.46 29.93
N PHE A 67 1.66 1.18 30.19
CA PHE A 67 2.59 0.24 30.82
C PHE A 67 3.56 -0.43 29.83
N LEU A 68 3.12 -0.66 28.58
CA LEU A 68 3.88 -1.43 27.61
C LEU A 68 4.77 -0.57 26.70
N LEU A 69 4.40 0.69 26.45
CA LEU A 69 5.09 1.53 25.47
C LEU A 69 6.48 1.92 26.01
N PRO A 70 7.57 1.57 25.29
CA PRO A 70 8.92 1.90 25.71
C PRO A 70 9.12 3.42 25.70
N ARG A 71 9.79 3.95 26.73
CA ARG A 71 10.20 5.36 26.76
C ARG A 71 11.30 5.57 25.72
N THR A 72 11.00 6.29 24.65
CA THR A 72 12.02 6.77 23.72
C THR A 72 12.65 8.02 24.31
N GLU A 73 13.93 7.96 24.69
CA GLU A 73 14.65 9.17 25.10
C GLU A 73 14.74 10.12 23.90
N GLY A 74 14.11 11.29 24.06
CA GLY A 74 13.94 12.27 23.00
C GLY A 74 15.23 13.01 22.73
N GLU A 75 16.16 12.42 21.99
CA GLU A 75 17.07 13.25 21.22
C GLU A 75 16.22 14.00 20.18
N ARG A 76 16.19 15.33 20.27
CA ARG A 76 15.69 16.20 19.19
C ARG A 76 16.61 16.03 18.00
N GLN A 77 16.37 14.98 17.22
CA GLN A 77 17.17 14.73 16.03
C GLN A 77 16.77 15.75 14.97
N ASN A 78 17.78 16.40 14.40
CA ASN A 78 17.60 17.40 13.35
C ASN A 78 16.76 16.79 12.23
N GLY A 79 15.61 17.42 11.96
CA GLY A 79 14.73 17.00 10.87
C GLY A 79 15.49 16.93 9.55
N PRO A 80 15.06 16.06 8.63
CA PRO A 80 15.74 15.90 7.35
C PRO A 80 15.80 17.23 6.60
N ARG A 81 17.01 17.61 6.19
CA ARG A 81 17.32 18.96 5.70
C ARG A 81 16.52 19.40 4.46
N ASN A 82 15.85 18.49 3.73
CA ASN A 82 15.10 18.81 2.51
C ASN A 82 13.82 17.96 2.33
N PHE A 83 12.71 18.31 2.99
CA PHE A 83 11.40 17.65 2.83
C PHE A 83 10.89 17.64 1.37
N CYS A 84 11.15 18.71 0.62
CA CYS A 84 10.78 18.80 -0.79
C CYS A 84 11.53 17.77 -1.65
N SER A 85 12.83 17.57 -1.39
CA SER A 85 13.65 16.56 -2.08
C SER A 85 13.26 15.12 -1.72
N PHE A 86 12.68 14.92 -0.52
CA PHE A 86 12.05 13.66 -0.15
C PHE A 86 10.79 13.41 -0.98
N LEU A 87 9.86 14.37 -1.01
CA LEU A 87 8.57 14.21 -1.73
C LEU A 87 8.71 14.04 -3.24
N PHE A 88 9.62 14.77 -3.88
CA PHE A 88 9.79 14.75 -5.34
C PHE A 88 10.70 13.62 -5.85
N ASP A 89 11.00 12.63 -5.03
CA ASP A 89 11.76 11.47 -5.46
C ASP A 89 10.89 10.49 -6.26
N GLY A 90 11.43 9.99 -7.38
CA GLY A 90 10.70 9.09 -8.27
C GLY A 90 10.27 7.78 -7.61
N GLY A 91 11.07 7.24 -6.67
CA GLY A 91 10.71 6.03 -5.93
C GLY A 91 9.56 6.28 -4.97
N ILE A 92 9.68 7.34 -4.17
CA ILE A 92 8.63 7.73 -3.21
C ILE A 92 7.32 8.09 -3.93
N LEU A 93 7.39 8.83 -5.04
CA LEU A 93 6.22 9.15 -5.86
C LEU A 93 5.55 7.87 -6.39
N SER A 94 6.33 6.91 -6.89
CA SER A 94 5.77 5.64 -7.40
C SER A 94 4.99 4.87 -6.34
N TYR A 95 5.51 4.78 -5.11
CA TYR A 95 4.83 4.13 -3.99
C TYR A 95 3.62 4.93 -3.49
N THR A 96 3.74 6.26 -3.45
CA THR A 96 2.64 7.18 -3.08
C THR A 96 1.45 7.02 -4.03
N PHE A 97 1.70 7.02 -5.35
CA PHE A 97 0.66 6.77 -6.34
C PHE A 97 0.07 5.37 -6.22
N SER A 98 0.89 4.35 -5.93
CA SER A 98 0.37 2.99 -5.70
C SER A 98 -0.65 2.92 -4.58
N ILE A 99 -0.37 3.59 -3.45
CA ILE A 99 -1.26 3.67 -2.29
C ILE A 99 -2.54 4.43 -2.66
N ILE A 100 -2.42 5.57 -3.35
CA ILE A 100 -3.59 6.34 -3.80
C ILE A 100 -4.49 5.48 -4.67
N THR A 101 -3.94 4.79 -5.69
CA THR A 101 -4.77 3.98 -6.59
C THR A 101 -5.36 2.76 -5.87
N CYS A 102 -4.63 2.16 -4.93
CA CYS A 102 -5.13 1.08 -4.07
C CYS A 102 -6.39 1.52 -3.29
N LEU A 103 -6.31 2.65 -2.58
CA LEU A 103 -7.43 3.15 -1.77
C LEU A 103 -8.54 3.75 -2.63
N LEU A 104 -8.20 4.33 -3.78
CA LEU A 104 -9.18 4.80 -4.77
C LEU A 104 -10.03 3.62 -5.26
N PHE A 105 -9.42 2.47 -5.58
CA PHE A 105 -10.16 1.28 -5.98
C PHE A 105 -11.06 0.76 -4.84
N ILE A 106 -10.54 0.65 -3.61
CA ILE A 106 -11.33 0.21 -2.45
C ILE A 106 -12.55 1.13 -2.26
N GLY A 107 -12.33 2.45 -2.34
CA GLY A 107 -13.38 3.45 -2.23
C GLY A 107 -14.41 3.36 -3.36
N PHE A 108 -13.96 3.23 -4.61
CA PHE A 108 -14.83 3.03 -5.78
C PHE A 108 -15.71 1.78 -5.60
N ASN A 109 -15.10 0.66 -5.20
CA ASN A 109 -15.80 -0.61 -4.99
C ASN A 109 -16.84 -0.48 -3.86
N SER A 110 -16.49 0.17 -2.75
CA SER A 110 -17.42 0.40 -1.63
C SER A 110 -18.66 1.21 -2.03
N ALA A 111 -18.53 2.16 -2.96
CA ALA A 111 -19.65 3.00 -3.41
C ALA A 111 -20.48 2.36 -4.53
N THR A 112 -19.87 1.55 -5.39
CA THR A 112 -20.47 1.13 -6.67
C THR A 112 -20.86 -0.34 -6.73
N LEU A 113 -20.22 -1.20 -5.92
CA LEU A 113 -20.46 -2.65 -5.97
C LEU A 113 -21.87 -3.02 -5.48
N GLU A 114 -22.37 -2.36 -4.43
CA GLU A 114 -23.72 -2.65 -3.91
C GLU A 114 -24.80 -2.35 -4.96
N PRO A 115 -24.86 -1.15 -5.56
CA PRO A 115 -25.81 -0.85 -6.63
C PRO A 115 -25.76 -1.86 -7.79
N HIS A 116 -24.55 -2.27 -8.18
CA HIS A 116 -24.38 -3.26 -9.25
C HIS A 116 -24.91 -4.64 -8.88
N LEU A 117 -24.82 -5.04 -7.60
CA LEU A 117 -25.28 -6.35 -7.15
C LEU A 117 -26.81 -6.43 -6.97
N ARG A 118 -27.51 -5.29 -6.89
CA ARG A 118 -28.98 -5.25 -6.78
C ARG A 118 -29.70 -5.92 -7.96
N GLN A 119 -29.12 -5.88 -9.16
CA GLN A 119 -29.71 -6.52 -10.35
C GLN A 119 -29.83 -8.05 -10.23
N PHE A 120 -29.04 -8.67 -9.34
CA PHE A 120 -29.05 -10.12 -9.12
C PHE A 120 -30.08 -10.57 -8.07
N ASN A 121 -30.87 -9.64 -7.49
CA ASN A 121 -31.89 -9.92 -6.46
C ASN A 121 -31.39 -10.84 -5.33
N LEU A 122 -30.16 -10.59 -4.86
CA LEU A 122 -29.51 -11.36 -3.81
C LEU A 122 -30.09 -11.02 -2.43
N THR A 123 -30.05 -11.98 -1.50
CA THR A 123 -30.40 -11.70 -0.11
C THR A 123 -29.35 -10.78 0.54
N PRO A 124 -29.74 -9.92 1.49
CA PRO A 124 -28.81 -9.01 2.17
C PRO A 124 -27.60 -9.72 2.80
N VAL A 125 -27.80 -10.96 3.27
CA VAL A 125 -26.73 -11.80 3.83
C VAL A 125 -25.68 -12.15 2.77
N VAL A 126 -26.10 -12.59 1.57
CA VAL A 126 -25.18 -12.94 0.49
C VAL A 126 -24.43 -11.70 -0.01
N LEU A 127 -25.12 -10.56 -0.09
CA LEU A 127 -24.51 -9.28 -0.44
C LEU A 127 -23.39 -8.91 0.54
N GLY A 128 -23.66 -9.01 1.85
CA GLY A 128 -22.65 -8.76 2.89
C GLY A 128 -21.44 -9.69 2.78
N VAL A 129 -21.65 -10.97 2.49
CA VAL A 129 -20.55 -11.93 2.30
C VAL A 129 -19.66 -11.54 1.11
N ILE A 130 -20.23 -11.08 0.00
CA ILE A 130 -19.45 -10.66 -1.19
C ILE A 130 -18.50 -9.51 -0.85
N PHE A 131 -18.95 -8.52 -0.07
CA PHE A 131 -18.09 -7.41 0.39
C PHE A 131 -17.00 -7.87 1.37
N VAL A 132 -17.30 -8.84 2.23
CA VAL A 132 -16.35 -9.39 3.20
C VAL A 132 -15.23 -10.17 2.51
N ILE A 133 -15.48 -10.82 1.38
CA ILE A 133 -14.48 -11.64 0.67
C ILE A 133 -13.21 -10.84 0.37
N THR A 134 -13.32 -9.65 -0.21
CA THR A 134 -12.14 -8.84 -0.55
C THR A 134 -11.35 -8.45 0.70
N GLY A 135 -12.03 -8.02 1.77
CA GLY A 135 -11.40 -7.69 3.04
C GLY A 135 -10.74 -8.90 3.72
N ALA A 136 -11.38 -10.07 3.66
CA ALA A 136 -10.87 -11.31 4.25
C ALA A 136 -9.63 -11.82 3.51
N ILE A 137 -9.68 -11.85 2.18
CA ILE A 137 -8.51 -12.20 1.36
C ILE A 137 -7.38 -11.20 1.59
N TYR A 138 -7.68 -9.91 1.62
CA TYR A 138 -6.70 -8.88 1.97
C TYR A 138 -6.04 -9.18 3.32
N ALA A 139 -6.82 -9.41 4.38
CA ALA A 139 -6.28 -9.68 5.72
C ALA A 139 -5.41 -10.95 5.76
N VAL A 140 -5.85 -12.06 5.14
CA VAL A 140 -5.12 -13.34 5.15
C VAL A 140 -3.82 -13.27 4.33
N THR A 141 -3.80 -12.49 3.26
CA THR A 141 -2.67 -12.44 2.32
C THR A 141 -1.63 -11.40 2.70
N THR A 142 -2.01 -10.35 3.43
CA THR A 142 -1.12 -9.32 3.96
C THR A 142 0.13 -9.86 4.69
N PRO A 143 0.06 -10.83 5.63
CA PRO A 143 1.25 -11.35 6.31
C PRO A 143 2.15 -12.20 5.40
N ILE A 144 1.59 -12.83 4.36
CA ILE A 144 2.35 -13.57 3.35
C ILE A 144 3.22 -12.57 2.58
N TRP A 145 2.61 -11.48 2.09
CA TRP A 145 3.34 -10.41 1.42
C TRP A 145 4.35 -9.72 2.34
N GLY A 146 4.05 -9.58 3.63
CA GLY A 146 4.99 -9.06 4.63
C GLY A 146 6.32 -9.81 4.64
N LYS A 147 6.28 -11.15 4.66
CA LYS A 147 7.50 -11.99 4.63
C LYS A 147 8.20 -11.96 3.26
N VAL A 148 7.44 -11.94 2.18
CA VAL A 148 8.01 -11.91 0.81
C VAL A 148 8.65 -10.55 0.49
N CYS A 149 8.18 -9.47 1.14
CA CYS A 149 8.64 -8.10 0.93
C CYS A 149 10.04 -7.78 1.49
N ASP A 150 10.67 -8.74 2.15
CA ASP A 150 12.07 -8.61 2.57
C ASP A 150 13.04 -8.57 1.38
N GLY A 151 12.65 -9.15 0.24
CA GLY A 151 13.37 -9.02 -1.03
C GLY A 151 13.19 -7.66 -1.70
N ASN A 152 12.62 -7.66 -2.91
CA ASN A 152 12.49 -6.44 -3.72
C ASN A 152 11.04 -5.91 -3.72
N PRO A 153 10.73 -4.87 -2.92
CA PRO A 153 9.36 -4.35 -2.77
C PRO A 153 8.78 -3.84 -4.09
N LEU A 154 9.62 -3.36 -5.02
CA LEU A 154 9.16 -2.83 -6.29
C LEU A 154 8.58 -3.92 -7.21
N PHE A 155 9.13 -5.13 -7.18
CA PHE A 155 8.58 -6.27 -7.93
C PHE A 155 7.25 -6.76 -7.35
N ILE A 156 7.10 -6.71 -6.02
CA ILE A 156 5.84 -7.09 -5.35
C ILE A 156 4.75 -6.05 -5.65
N ASN A 157 5.11 -4.77 -5.70
CA ASN A 157 4.19 -3.72 -6.11
C ASN A 157 3.73 -3.91 -7.57
N LEU A 158 4.65 -4.33 -8.46
CA LEU A 158 4.33 -4.64 -9.85
C LEU A 158 3.41 -5.87 -9.97
N SER A 159 3.70 -6.95 -9.25
CA SER A 159 2.83 -8.14 -9.26
C SER A 159 1.45 -7.81 -8.71
N GLY A 160 1.37 -7.04 -7.62
CA GLY A 160 0.11 -6.60 -7.04
C GLY A 160 -0.72 -5.78 -8.03
N SER A 161 -0.12 -4.78 -8.67
CA SER A 161 -0.79 -3.93 -9.67
C SER A 161 -1.25 -4.72 -10.90
N THR A 162 -0.47 -5.71 -11.32
CA THR A 162 -0.85 -6.62 -12.42
C THR A 162 -2.07 -7.47 -12.04
N MET A 163 -2.10 -8.01 -10.81
CA MET A 163 -3.23 -8.79 -10.31
C MET A 163 -4.52 -7.95 -10.23
N VAL A 164 -4.42 -6.68 -9.80
CA VAL A 164 -5.56 -5.76 -9.78
C VAL A 164 -6.06 -5.47 -11.20
N CYS A 165 -5.17 -5.15 -12.15
CA CYS A 165 -5.53 -4.96 -13.56
C CYS A 165 -6.27 -6.17 -14.13
N VAL A 166 -5.75 -7.38 -13.91
CA VAL A 166 -6.37 -8.61 -14.39
C VAL A 166 -7.74 -8.81 -13.74
N GLY A 167 -7.87 -8.58 -12.43
CA GLY A 167 -9.16 -8.70 -11.75
C GLY A 167 -10.21 -7.72 -12.28
N LEU A 168 -9.82 -6.47 -12.55
CA LEU A 168 -10.68 -5.44 -13.13
C LEU A 168 -11.21 -5.81 -14.53
N LEU A 169 -10.45 -6.56 -15.33
CA LEU A 169 -10.89 -7.01 -16.66
C LEU A 169 -12.03 -8.05 -16.60
N PHE A 170 -12.08 -8.86 -15.55
CA PHE A 170 -13.02 -9.99 -15.44
C PHE A 170 -14.33 -9.66 -14.71
N ILE A 171 -14.58 -8.40 -14.33
CA ILE A 171 -15.70 -7.99 -13.48
C ILE A 171 -17.06 -7.83 -14.22
N VAL A 172 -17.38 -8.76 -15.12
CA VAL A 172 -18.54 -8.66 -16.04
C VAL A 172 -19.72 -9.58 -15.69
N LEU A 173 -19.50 -10.77 -15.12
CA LEU A 173 -20.54 -11.76 -14.76
C LEU A 173 -20.48 -12.10 -13.26
N LEU A 174 -21.60 -12.51 -12.65
CA LEU A 174 -21.67 -12.73 -11.19
C LEU A 174 -20.59 -13.70 -10.64
N TRP A 175 -20.38 -14.83 -11.31
CA TRP A 175 -19.35 -15.80 -10.90
C TRP A 175 -17.93 -15.26 -11.12
N THR A 176 -17.74 -14.42 -12.14
CA THR A 176 -16.45 -13.78 -12.42
C THR A 176 -16.19 -12.59 -11.49
N VAL A 177 -17.22 -11.98 -10.89
CA VAL A 177 -17.11 -10.96 -9.84
C VAL A 177 -16.50 -11.56 -8.58
N ILE A 178 -16.96 -12.73 -8.12
CA ILE A 178 -16.38 -13.35 -6.92
C ILE A 178 -14.90 -13.71 -7.16
N GLY A 179 -14.59 -14.30 -8.32
CA GLY A 179 -13.22 -14.62 -8.71
C GLY A 179 -12.32 -13.38 -8.84
N SER A 180 -12.84 -12.29 -9.41
CA SER A 180 -12.10 -11.04 -9.53
C SER A 180 -11.88 -10.35 -8.18
N LEU A 181 -12.87 -10.34 -7.29
CA LEU A 181 -12.75 -9.76 -5.95
C LEU A 181 -11.69 -10.46 -5.10
N VAL A 182 -11.53 -11.78 -5.26
CA VAL A 182 -10.43 -12.54 -4.64
C VAL A 182 -9.09 -12.10 -5.22
N LEU A 183 -8.94 -12.12 -6.55
CA LEU A 183 -7.69 -11.75 -7.21
C LEU A 183 -7.26 -10.31 -6.89
N ILE A 184 -8.22 -9.40 -6.84
CA ILE A 184 -8.01 -8.01 -6.46
C ILE A 184 -7.62 -7.91 -4.99
N GLY A 185 -8.26 -8.66 -4.08
CA GLY A 185 -7.87 -8.70 -2.66
C GLY A 185 -6.40 -9.09 -2.46
N PHE A 186 -5.90 -10.08 -3.20
CA PHE A 186 -4.48 -10.45 -3.23
C PHE A 186 -3.58 -9.32 -3.75
N GLY A 187 -4.02 -8.61 -4.80
CA GLY A 187 -3.25 -7.53 -5.40
C GLY A 187 -3.19 -6.28 -4.52
N LEU A 188 -4.29 -5.90 -3.86
CA LEU A 188 -4.36 -4.75 -2.98
C LEU A 188 -3.48 -4.92 -1.73
N SER A 189 -3.47 -6.11 -1.13
CA SER A 189 -2.59 -6.41 0.02
C SER A 189 -1.11 -6.34 -0.36
N ALA A 190 -0.75 -6.88 -1.54
CA ALA A 190 0.60 -6.76 -2.08
C ALA A 190 1.03 -5.30 -2.29
N LYS A 191 0.18 -4.49 -2.95
CA LYS A 191 0.45 -3.05 -3.20
C LYS A 191 0.64 -2.28 -1.91
N LEU A 192 -0.24 -2.48 -0.93
CA LEU A 192 -0.23 -1.68 0.30
C LEU A 192 1.00 -1.96 1.17
N VAL A 193 1.34 -3.25 1.36
CA VAL A 193 2.55 -3.66 2.11
C VAL A 193 3.83 -3.22 1.39
N SER A 194 3.94 -3.53 0.09
CA SER A 194 5.14 -3.20 -0.69
C SER A 194 5.37 -1.70 -0.84
N SER A 195 4.31 -0.90 -0.88
CA SER A 195 4.45 0.55 -1.00
C SER A 195 4.96 1.19 0.28
N PHE A 196 4.47 0.77 1.45
CA PHE A 196 4.97 1.28 2.73
C PHE A 196 6.43 0.86 2.95
N VAL A 197 6.72 -0.44 2.84
CA VAL A 197 8.05 -1.00 3.06
C VAL A 197 9.05 -0.49 2.01
N GLY A 198 8.62 -0.39 0.75
CA GLY A 198 9.40 0.13 -0.35
C GLY A 198 9.74 1.61 -0.20
N ALA A 199 8.76 2.44 0.17
CA ALA A 199 9.00 3.85 0.46
C ALA A 199 9.98 4.03 1.62
N LEU A 200 9.85 3.20 2.67
CA LEU A 200 10.74 3.25 3.81
C LEU A 200 12.18 2.84 3.45
N LYS A 201 12.36 1.65 2.87
CA LYS A 201 13.67 1.15 2.42
C LYS A 201 14.34 2.11 1.43
N SER A 202 13.58 2.66 0.49
CA SER A 202 14.07 3.64 -0.48
C SER A 202 14.56 4.91 0.21
N THR A 203 13.83 5.41 1.21
CA THR A 203 14.21 6.61 1.96
C THR A 203 15.51 6.41 2.74
N ILE A 204 15.65 5.29 3.46
CA ILE A 204 16.86 4.95 4.21
C ILE A 204 18.06 4.78 3.27
N SER A 205 17.88 4.06 2.15
CA SER A 205 18.96 3.81 1.17
C SER A 205 19.53 5.08 0.52
N ARG A 206 18.79 6.20 0.58
CA ARG A 206 19.21 7.51 0.07
C ARG A 206 20.04 8.32 1.07
N GLY A 207 20.33 7.76 2.24
CA GLY A 207 21.14 8.40 3.29
C GLY A 207 20.33 9.25 4.27
N PHE A 208 19.00 9.10 4.30
CA PHE A 208 18.22 9.65 5.41
C PHE A 208 18.53 8.87 6.70
N PRO A 209 18.58 9.55 7.86
CA PRO A 209 18.88 8.89 9.12
C PRO A 209 17.81 7.86 9.45
N ASP A 210 18.23 6.69 9.91
CA ASP A 210 17.34 5.61 10.32
C ASP A 210 16.78 5.89 11.72
N ASN A 211 15.83 6.82 11.78
CA ASN A 211 15.31 7.37 13.03
C ASN A 211 13.80 7.61 13.00
N LEU A 212 13.26 7.93 14.18
CA LEU A 212 11.84 8.21 14.38
C LEU A 212 11.31 9.33 13.46
N ALA A 213 12.14 10.33 13.14
CA ALA A 213 11.75 11.43 12.25
C ALA A 213 11.52 10.94 10.82
N THR A 214 12.41 10.11 10.27
CA THR A 214 12.28 9.52 8.93
C THR A 214 11.06 8.60 8.85
N TYR A 215 10.86 7.75 9.87
CA TYR A 215 9.68 6.89 9.96
C TYR A 215 8.39 7.70 10.06
N GLY A 216 8.42 8.79 10.83
CA GLY A 216 7.34 9.77 10.94
C GLY A 216 6.94 10.35 9.59
N MET A 217 7.91 10.79 8.79
CA MET A 217 7.65 11.34 7.46
C MET A 217 7.04 10.33 6.50
N VAL A 218 7.61 9.12 6.40
CA VAL A 218 7.10 8.08 5.49
C VAL A 218 5.69 7.65 5.92
N SER A 219 5.45 7.51 7.23
CA SER A 219 4.14 7.20 7.78
C SER A 219 3.11 8.30 7.54
N ALA A 220 3.53 9.57 7.62
CA ALA A 220 2.66 10.71 7.36
C ALA A 220 2.28 10.79 5.88
N LEU A 221 3.24 10.55 4.97
CA LEU A 221 2.99 10.45 3.54
C LEU A 221 2.01 9.32 3.24
N PHE A 222 2.23 8.12 3.79
CA PHE A 222 1.33 6.98 3.65
C PHE A 222 -0.10 7.32 4.12
N SER A 223 -0.24 7.90 5.31
CA SER A 223 -1.56 8.26 5.86
C SER A 223 -2.29 9.30 5.00
N THR A 224 -1.54 10.25 4.45
CA THR A 224 -2.07 11.29 3.55
C THR A 224 -2.52 10.68 2.23
N SER A 225 -1.70 9.81 1.63
CA SER A 225 -2.06 9.05 0.42
C SER A 225 -3.32 8.21 0.61
N CYS A 226 -3.44 7.52 1.74
CA CYS A 226 -4.64 6.75 2.08
C CYS A 226 -5.88 7.65 2.15
N SER A 227 -5.76 8.81 2.81
CA SER A 227 -6.86 9.77 2.94
C SER A 227 -7.30 10.34 1.59
N ILE A 228 -6.33 10.66 0.71
CA ILE A 228 -6.62 11.11 -0.66
C ILE A 228 -7.37 10.02 -1.43
N GLY A 229 -6.88 8.78 -1.43
CA GLY A 229 -7.55 7.68 -2.12
C GLY A 229 -8.95 7.39 -1.56
N ALA A 230 -9.11 7.38 -0.24
CA ALA A 230 -10.37 7.12 0.44
C ALA A 230 -11.41 8.24 0.23
N PHE A 231 -10.97 9.48 -0.02
CA PHE A 231 -11.87 10.58 -0.38
C PHE A 231 -12.22 10.55 -1.87
N VAL A 232 -11.22 10.40 -2.74
CA VAL A 232 -11.38 10.47 -4.20
C VAL A 232 -12.12 9.25 -4.75
N GLY A 233 -11.87 8.05 -4.21
CA GLY A 233 -12.46 6.79 -4.67
C GLY A 233 -13.99 6.78 -4.66
N PRO A 234 -14.66 6.96 -3.51
CA PRO A 234 -16.12 6.98 -3.44
C PRO A 234 -16.72 8.18 -4.18
N SER A 235 -16.05 9.34 -4.15
CA SER A 235 -16.51 10.56 -4.83
C SER A 235 -16.58 10.36 -6.35
N ILE A 236 -15.51 9.84 -6.96
CA ILE A 236 -15.48 9.50 -8.39
C ILE A 236 -16.42 8.32 -8.66
N GLY A 237 -16.49 7.32 -7.77
CA GLY A 237 -17.36 6.16 -7.91
C GLY A 237 -18.85 6.53 -8.00
N GLY A 238 -19.33 7.39 -7.12
CA GLY A 238 -20.71 7.89 -7.15
C GLY A 238 -21.01 8.67 -8.43
N LEU A 239 -20.15 9.61 -8.80
CA LEU A 239 -20.31 10.41 -10.03
C LEU A 239 -20.32 9.56 -11.30
N LEU A 240 -19.40 8.59 -11.41
CA LEU A 240 -19.33 7.68 -12.56
C LEU A 240 -20.53 6.76 -12.63
N LEU A 241 -21.04 6.31 -11.49
CA LEU A 241 -22.24 5.47 -11.40
C LEU A 241 -23.48 6.22 -11.93
N ASP A 242 -23.66 7.47 -11.51
CA ASP A 242 -24.83 8.28 -11.89
C ASP A 242 -24.80 8.71 -13.37
N THR A 243 -23.61 8.97 -13.93
CA THR A 243 -23.47 9.51 -15.29
C THR A 243 -23.30 8.44 -16.36
N THR A 244 -22.44 7.45 -16.11
CA THR A 244 -21.99 6.47 -17.13
C THR A 244 -22.34 5.03 -16.78
N GLY A 245 -22.84 4.78 -15.57
CA GLY A 245 -23.15 3.46 -15.06
C GLY A 245 -21.90 2.65 -14.64
N TYR A 246 -22.15 1.51 -13.99
CA TYR A 246 -21.10 0.68 -13.38
C TYR A 246 -20.03 0.18 -14.38
N ARG A 247 -20.45 -0.23 -15.59
CA ARG A 247 -19.54 -0.81 -16.59
C ARG A 247 -18.51 0.21 -17.06
N MET A 248 -18.94 1.41 -17.44
CA MET A 248 -18.03 2.47 -17.89
C MET A 248 -17.21 3.02 -16.73
N GLY A 249 -17.80 3.14 -15.53
CA GLY A 249 -17.05 3.51 -14.33
C GLY A 249 -15.88 2.57 -14.05
N THR A 250 -16.10 1.26 -14.20
CA THR A 250 -15.04 0.27 -14.00
C THR A 250 -13.95 0.35 -15.07
N VAL A 251 -14.29 0.69 -16.32
CA VAL A 251 -13.31 0.92 -17.39
C VAL A 251 -12.42 2.13 -17.08
N VAL A 252 -12.98 3.20 -16.50
CA VAL A 252 -12.19 4.38 -16.09
C VAL A 252 -11.19 4.00 -15.00
N ILE A 253 -11.61 3.25 -13.98
CA ILE A 253 -10.71 2.78 -12.91
C ILE A 253 -9.64 1.84 -13.47
N PHE A 254 -10.01 0.93 -14.38
CA PHE A 254 -9.06 0.08 -15.08
C PHE A 254 -8.04 0.89 -15.87
N ALA A 255 -8.47 1.93 -16.60
CA ALA A 255 -7.56 2.79 -17.36
C ALA A 255 -6.57 3.53 -16.45
N LEU A 256 -7.02 4.00 -15.27
CA LEU A 256 -6.15 4.63 -14.28
C LEU A 256 -5.12 3.65 -13.71
N GLU A 257 -5.54 2.43 -13.36
CA GLU A 257 -4.64 1.38 -12.86
C GLU A 257 -3.65 0.92 -13.94
N ALA A 258 -4.10 0.77 -15.18
CA ALA A 258 -3.26 0.42 -16.32
C ALA A 258 -2.22 1.51 -16.63
N ALA A 259 -2.62 2.79 -16.58
CA ALA A 259 -1.69 3.91 -16.72
C ALA A 259 -0.64 3.91 -15.60
N PHE A 260 -1.06 3.66 -14.36
CA PHE A 260 -0.14 3.50 -13.24
C PHE A 260 0.84 2.33 -13.43
N LEU A 261 0.35 1.18 -13.90
CA LEU A 261 1.19 0.01 -14.20
C LEU A 261 2.25 0.31 -15.26
N ILE A 262 1.90 1.05 -16.32
CA ILE A 262 2.84 1.49 -17.35
C ILE A 262 3.91 2.41 -16.74
N ILE A 263 3.50 3.40 -15.93
CA ILE A 263 4.45 4.31 -15.25
C ILE A 263 5.40 3.52 -14.34
N LEU A 264 4.90 2.54 -13.60
CA LEU A 264 5.70 1.69 -12.73
C LEU A 264 6.71 0.84 -13.51
N LEU A 265 6.30 0.29 -14.66
CA LEU A 265 7.19 -0.44 -15.58
C LEU A 265 8.28 0.46 -16.17
N LEU A 266 7.92 1.68 -16.60
CA LEU A 266 8.89 2.66 -17.10
C LEU A 266 9.88 3.06 -16.00
N TYR A 267 9.42 3.26 -14.77
CA TYR A 267 10.28 3.54 -13.63
C TYR A 267 11.25 2.39 -13.35
N LEU A 268 10.75 1.15 -13.31
CA LEU A 268 11.57 -0.06 -13.18
C LEU A 268 12.64 -0.16 -14.26
N PHE A 269 12.25 0.10 -15.52
CA PHE A 269 13.17 0.09 -16.65
C PHE A 269 14.26 1.15 -16.49
N MET A 270 13.91 2.37 -16.10
CA MET A 270 14.89 3.43 -15.82
C MET A 270 15.85 3.06 -14.68
N VAL A 271 15.37 2.43 -13.61
CA VAL A 271 16.21 1.98 -12.50
C VAL A 271 17.15 0.86 -12.96
N ALA A 272 16.67 -0.08 -13.77
CA ALA A 272 17.49 -1.16 -14.32
C ALA A 272 18.59 -0.64 -15.25
N LEU A 273 18.28 0.37 -16.09
CA LEU A 273 19.28 1.04 -16.94
C LEU A 273 20.35 1.73 -16.10
N LYS A 274 19.95 2.53 -15.09
CA LYS A 274 20.91 3.19 -14.20
C LYS A 274 21.82 2.21 -13.46
N LYS A 275 21.28 1.06 -13.05
CA LYS A 275 22.06 0.01 -12.40
C LYS A 275 23.09 -0.59 -13.36
N LYS A 276 22.68 -0.88 -14.60
CA LYS A 276 23.57 -1.40 -15.65
C LYS A 276 24.67 -0.40 -16.02
N ASP A 277 24.34 0.88 -16.13
CA ASP A 277 25.33 1.95 -16.40
C ASP A 277 26.34 2.10 -15.26
N LYS A 278 25.88 2.00 -14.00
CA LYS A 278 26.76 2.02 -12.83
C LYS A 278 27.69 0.81 -12.80
N GLU A 279 27.18 -0.39 -13.05
CA GLU A 279 27.98 -1.62 -13.15
C GLU A 279 28.97 -1.56 -14.32
N ALA A 280 28.60 -0.95 -15.45
CA ALA A 280 29.50 -0.73 -16.58
C ALA A 280 30.62 0.26 -16.21
N SER A 281 30.30 1.37 -15.54
CA SER A 281 31.27 2.36 -15.09
C SER A 281 32.24 1.80 -14.03
N GLU A 282 31.75 1.00 -13.08
CA GLU A 282 32.58 0.31 -12.08
C GLU A 282 33.49 -0.75 -12.74
N ARG A 283 33.00 -1.48 -13.75
CA ARG A 283 33.82 -2.42 -14.53
C ARG A 283 34.92 -1.71 -15.31
N GLU A 284 34.64 -0.56 -15.93
CA GLU A 284 35.65 0.25 -16.62
C GLU A 284 36.70 0.81 -15.66
N ALA A 285 36.31 1.21 -14.44
CA ALA A 285 37.22 1.70 -13.42
C ALA A 285 38.16 0.61 -12.85
N LEU A 286 37.76 -0.66 -12.89
CA LEU A 286 38.55 -1.80 -12.41
C LEU A 286 39.49 -2.39 -13.48
N LEU A 287 39.40 -1.97 -14.73
CA LEU A 287 40.36 -2.38 -15.76
C LEU A 287 41.74 -1.76 -15.45
N PRO A 288 42.81 -2.56 -15.32
CA PRO A 288 44.11 -2.02 -14.97
C PRO A 288 44.61 -1.09 -16.08
N ARG A 289 45.11 0.09 -15.68
CA ARG A 289 45.70 1.15 -16.53
C ARG A 289 46.86 0.68 -17.44
N THR A 290 47.22 -0.59 -17.45
CA THR A 290 48.31 -1.18 -18.23
C THR A 290 48.03 -1.26 -19.73
N TYR A 291 46.79 -1.16 -20.20
CA TYR A 291 46.51 -1.19 -21.64
C TYR A 291 46.66 0.16 -22.35
N ALA A 292 46.52 1.29 -21.64
CA ALA A 292 46.59 2.62 -22.26
C ALA A 292 48.02 3.06 -22.64
N ARG A 293 49.07 2.39 -22.14
CA ARG A 293 50.46 2.79 -22.40
C ARG A 293 51.14 2.02 -23.53
N ARG A 294 50.58 0.90 -24.02
CA ARG A 294 51.24 0.09 -25.06
C ARG A 294 50.98 0.56 -26.50
N THR A 295 49.96 1.39 -26.73
CA THR A 295 49.56 1.78 -28.09
C THR A 295 50.30 3.00 -28.65
N TYR A 296 51.07 3.72 -27.83
CA TYR A 296 51.84 4.90 -28.28
C TYR A 296 53.33 4.63 -28.56
N SER A 297 53.82 3.41 -28.38
CA SER A 297 55.26 3.10 -28.53
C SER A 297 55.65 2.48 -29.89
N TYR A 298 54.73 2.38 -30.85
CA TYR A 298 55.00 1.73 -32.16
C TYR A 298 54.83 2.65 -33.38
N SER A 299 54.86 3.97 -33.21
CA SER A 299 54.81 4.94 -34.33
C SER A 299 56.06 5.82 -34.42
N SER A 300 57.23 5.25 -34.16
CA SER A 300 58.53 5.89 -34.37
C SER A 300 59.61 4.86 -34.60
N VAL A 301 59.58 4.23 -35.79
CA VAL A 301 60.77 3.84 -36.57
C VAL A 301 60.40 4.05 -38.03
#